data_AF-A0A2W0EUW1-F1
#
_entry.id   AF-A0A2W0EUW1-F1
#
_cell.length_a   1.000
_cell.length_b   1.000
_cell.length_c   1.000
_cell.angle_alpha   90.00
_cell.angle_beta   90.00
_cell.angle_gamma   90.00
#
_symmetry.space_group_name_H-M   'P 1'
#
loop_
_entity.id
_entity.type
_entity.pdbx_description
1 polymer ?
#
loop_
_entity_poly.entity_id
_entity_poly.type
_entity_poly.pdbx_seq_one_letter_code
_entity_poly.pdbx_strand_id
1 'polypeptide(L)'
;MNNSGAAAGSKWLLAGLGVLIALIGLGLAGGGGYLIALGGSGYFLLMGLAMLVSGLMIARRKPLGARLYGVALVLTAIWAVWDAGLEYWPLVSRVLTFAVIGLVVALIYPTLVRASGATGGRGAYGLAGILGVGVVATMAYMFVPTHVVKNTTVPAITPVTPGTEQKDWAHWGNTTAGNRFAALDQINKGNIDKLQVAWTFRTGDIPQSTGAGAEDQNTPLQIGDTVYTCTAYGKVFALDA
;
A
#
# COMPACT_ATOMS: atom_id res chain seq x y z
N MET A 1 37.53 -5.23 31.52
CA MET A 1 36.06 -5.24 31.34
C MET A 1 35.77 -5.60 29.88
N ASN A 2 34.79 -6.49 29.66
CA ASN A 2 34.62 -7.34 28.48
C ASN A 2 34.40 -6.63 27.13
N ASN A 3 35.45 -6.39 26.33
CA ASN A 3 35.32 -5.96 24.92
C ASN A 3 35.04 -7.10 23.93
N SER A 4 35.24 -8.36 24.35
CA SER A 4 35.11 -9.55 23.51
C SER A 4 33.64 -9.89 23.18
N GLY A 5 32.74 -9.70 24.16
CA GLY A 5 31.30 -9.99 24.01
C GLY A 5 30.57 -8.99 23.10
N ALA A 6 30.89 -7.69 23.23
CA ALA A 6 30.32 -6.65 22.39
C ALA A 6 30.74 -6.78 20.91
N ALA A 7 32.01 -7.17 20.67
CA ALA A 7 32.53 -7.43 19.33
C ALA A 7 31.93 -8.69 18.69
N ALA A 8 31.58 -9.71 19.47
CA ALA A 8 30.86 -10.90 18.98
C ALA A 8 29.40 -10.57 18.64
N GLY A 9 28.70 -9.82 19.49
CA GLY A 9 27.30 -9.40 19.26
C GLY A 9 27.13 -8.57 17.98
N SER A 10 28.03 -7.61 17.72
CA SER A 10 27.99 -6.80 16.50
C SER A 10 28.17 -7.63 15.21
N LYS A 11 28.96 -8.71 15.26
CA LYS A 11 29.16 -9.60 14.10
C LYS A 11 27.89 -10.36 13.73
N TRP A 12 27.21 -10.92 14.74
CA TRP A 12 25.95 -11.65 14.52
C TRP A 12 24.82 -10.73 14.06
N LEU A 13 24.77 -9.50 14.58
CA LEU A 13 23.80 -8.50 14.13
C LEU A 13 23.98 -8.13 12.65
N LEU A 14 25.21 -7.86 12.20
CA LEU A 14 25.49 -7.55 10.80
C LEU A 14 25.22 -8.74 9.87
N ALA A 15 25.58 -9.95 10.32
CA ALA A 15 25.29 -11.18 9.58
C ALA A 15 23.77 -11.40 9.44
N GLY A 16 23.03 -11.34 10.55
CA GLY A 16 21.58 -11.53 10.57
C GLY A 16 20.84 -10.49 9.72
N LEU A 17 21.20 -9.21 9.85
CA LEU A 17 20.59 -8.15 9.05
C LEU A 17 20.90 -8.32 7.55
N GLY A 18 22.15 -8.63 7.19
CA GLY A 18 22.52 -8.88 5.80
C GLY A 18 21.77 -10.08 5.20
N VAL A 19 21.62 -11.17 5.95
CA VAL A 19 20.83 -12.34 5.54
C VAL A 19 19.36 -11.99 5.38
N LEU A 20 18.78 -11.23 6.31
CA LEU A 20 17.39 -10.78 6.21
C LEU A 20 17.16 -9.94 4.95
N ILE A 21 18.01 -8.95 4.69
CA ILE A 21 17.94 -8.12 3.47
C ILE A 21 18.08 -9.00 2.22
N ALA A 22 18.96 -9.99 2.24
CA ALA A 22 19.16 -10.91 1.13
C ALA A 22 17.92 -11.77 0.86
N LEU A 23 17.26 -12.29 1.90
CA LEU A 23 16.03 -13.08 1.78
C LEU A 23 14.86 -12.25 1.25
N ILE A 24 14.70 -11.01 1.74
CA ILE A 24 13.71 -10.07 1.21
C ILE A 24 13.98 -9.79 -0.27
N GLY A 25 15.25 -9.54 -0.63
CA GLY A 25 15.68 -9.32 -2.02
C GLY A 25 15.40 -10.53 -2.91
N LEU A 26 15.64 -11.75 -2.42
CA LEU A 26 15.35 -12.99 -3.14
C LEU A 26 13.84 -13.14 -3.42
N GLY A 27 13.00 -12.91 -2.41
CA GLY A 27 11.55 -12.93 -2.57
C GLY A 27 11.08 -11.89 -3.59
N LEU A 28 11.62 -10.67 -3.52
CA LEU A 28 11.31 -9.60 -4.47
C LEU A 28 11.78 -9.91 -5.89
N ALA A 29 12.97 -10.52 -6.04
CA ALA A 29 13.47 -10.95 -7.34
C ALA A 29 12.57 -12.04 -7.95
N GLY A 30 12.16 -13.03 -7.16
CA GLY A 30 11.22 -14.06 -7.59
C GLY A 30 9.87 -13.47 -8.01
N GLY A 31 9.28 -12.62 -7.17
CA GLY A 31 8.03 -11.92 -7.47
C GLY A 31 8.15 -10.99 -8.68
N GLY A 32 9.28 -10.29 -8.83
CA GLY A 32 9.56 -9.44 -9.98
C GLY A 32 9.72 -10.23 -11.28
N GLY A 33 10.36 -11.40 -11.23
CA GLY A 33 10.43 -12.32 -12.38
C GLY A 33 9.04 -12.81 -12.80
N TYR A 34 8.19 -13.17 -11.84
CA TYR A 34 6.80 -13.51 -12.13
C TYR A 34 6.00 -12.33 -12.69
N LEU A 35 6.22 -11.13 -12.15
CA LEU A 35 5.57 -9.91 -12.63
C LEU A 35 5.93 -9.58 -14.09
N ILE A 36 7.19 -9.81 -14.49
CA ILE A 36 7.61 -9.66 -15.90
C ILE A 36 6.82 -10.63 -16.80
N ALA A 37 6.62 -11.88 -16.36
CA ALA A 37 5.85 -12.86 -17.12
C ALA A 37 4.37 -12.45 -17.30
N LEU A 38 3.85 -11.62 -16.40
CA LEU A 38 2.50 -11.03 -16.49
C LEU A 38 2.47 -9.70 -17.27
N GLY A 39 3.58 -9.27 -17.87
CA GLY A 39 3.69 -8.00 -18.60
C GLY A 39 3.85 -6.77 -17.70
N GLY A 40 4.18 -6.95 -16.42
CA GLY A 40 4.40 -5.86 -15.47
C GLY A 40 5.84 -5.33 -15.47
N SER A 41 6.14 -4.45 -14.51
CA SER A 41 7.45 -3.78 -14.41
C SER A 41 8.59 -4.73 -14.05
N GLY A 42 9.66 -4.71 -14.86
CA GLY A 42 10.89 -5.44 -14.58
C GLY A 42 11.76 -4.82 -13.48
N TYR A 43 11.41 -3.64 -12.97
CA TYR A 43 12.22 -2.93 -11.98
C TYR A 43 12.34 -3.70 -10.65
N PHE A 44 11.27 -4.37 -10.23
CA PHE A 44 11.26 -5.14 -8.98
C PHE A 44 12.25 -6.31 -9.01
N LEU A 45 12.47 -6.93 -10.18
CA LEU A 45 13.53 -7.93 -10.34
C LEU A 45 14.91 -7.31 -10.11
N LEU A 46 15.18 -6.16 -10.76
CA LEU A 46 16.47 -5.46 -10.62
C LEU A 46 16.74 -5.04 -9.18
N MET A 47 15.75 -4.44 -8.51
CA MET A 47 15.87 -4.04 -7.10
C MET A 47 16.04 -5.26 -6.19
N GLY A 48 15.29 -6.34 -6.42
CA GLY A 48 15.43 -7.60 -5.67
C GLY A 48 16.82 -8.20 -5.78
N LEU A 49 17.40 -8.25 -6.98
CA LEU A 49 18.77 -8.70 -7.21
C LEU A 49 19.80 -7.79 -6.54
N ALA A 50 19.62 -6.46 -6.61
CA ALA A 50 20.49 -5.50 -5.94
C ALA A 50 20.47 -5.68 -4.41
N MET A 51 19.27 -5.88 -3.83
CA MET A 51 19.10 -6.20 -2.41
C MET A 51 19.73 -7.53 -2.03
N LEU A 52 19.57 -8.57 -2.85
CA LEU A 52 20.16 -9.89 -2.63
C LEU A 52 21.68 -9.78 -2.54
N VAL A 53 22.31 -9.17 -3.54
CA VAL A 53 23.78 -9.00 -3.57
C VAL A 53 24.24 -8.10 -2.43
N SER A 54 23.56 -6.99 -2.18
CA SER A 54 23.86 -6.07 -1.09
C SER A 54 23.81 -6.77 0.28
N GLY A 55 22.73 -7.50 0.57
CA GLY A 55 22.55 -8.23 1.81
C GLY A 55 23.63 -9.30 2.03
N LEU A 56 23.96 -10.08 0.99
CA LEU A 56 25.04 -11.07 1.03
C LEU A 56 26.42 -10.44 1.27
N MET A 57 26.64 -9.21 0.80
CA MET A 57 27.88 -8.47 1.04
C MET A 57 27.92 -7.89 2.47
N ILE A 58 26.81 -7.34 2.97
CA ILE A 58 26.68 -6.85 4.34
C ILE A 58 26.88 -8.01 5.33
N ALA A 59 26.32 -9.19 5.07
CA ALA A 59 26.52 -10.38 5.89
C ALA A 59 28.00 -10.81 5.94
N ARG A 60 28.73 -10.59 4.84
CA ARG A 60 30.19 -10.78 4.76
C ARG A 60 30.99 -9.59 5.27
N ARG A 61 30.34 -8.61 5.92
CA ARG A 61 30.94 -7.39 6.51
C ARG A 61 31.64 -6.50 5.49
N LYS A 62 31.21 -6.51 4.22
CA LYS A 62 31.78 -5.67 3.16
C LYS A 62 30.99 -4.34 3.03
N PRO A 63 31.61 -3.17 3.25
CA PRO A 63 30.94 -1.87 3.17
C PRO A 63 30.41 -1.53 1.78
N LEU A 64 30.96 -2.17 0.74
CA LEU A 64 30.48 -2.02 -0.64
C LEU A 64 29.03 -2.50 -0.80
N GLY A 65 28.56 -3.45 0.02
CA GLY A 65 27.15 -3.88 0.01
C GLY A 65 26.19 -2.75 0.37
N ALA A 66 26.52 -1.95 1.38
CA ALA A 66 25.73 -0.79 1.78
C ALA A 66 25.74 0.32 0.73
N ARG A 67 26.87 0.52 0.02
CA ARG A 67 26.93 1.47 -1.11
C ARG A 67 26.07 1.03 -2.29
N LEU A 68 26.11 -0.27 -2.63
CA LEU A 68 25.25 -0.86 -3.65
C LEU A 68 23.77 -0.63 -3.32
N TYR A 69 23.37 -0.87 -2.06
CA TYR A 69 22.02 -0.58 -1.60
C TYR A 69 21.65 0.89 -1.79
N GLY A 70 22.54 1.80 -1.39
CA GLY A 70 22.33 3.24 -1.54
C GLY A 70 22.10 3.67 -2.99
N VAL A 71 22.91 3.15 -3.93
CA VAL A 71 22.71 3.40 -5.36
C VAL A 71 21.39 2.84 -5.85
N ALA A 72 21.05 1.60 -5.46
CA ALA A 72 19.79 0.96 -5.83
C ALA A 72 18.57 1.74 -5.31
N LEU A 73 18.64 2.27 -4.09
CA LEU A 73 17.59 3.13 -3.52
C LEU A 73 17.41 4.43 -4.29
N VAL A 74 18.50 5.08 -4.71
CA VAL A 74 18.42 6.30 -5.55
C VAL A 74 17.79 5.98 -6.90
N LEU A 75 18.21 4.88 -7.54
CA LEU A 75 17.58 4.41 -8.77
C LEU A 75 16.10 4.08 -8.57
N THR A 76 15.72 3.59 -7.38
CA THR A 76 14.32 3.27 -7.05
C THR A 76 13.49 4.52 -6.95
N ALA A 77 14.01 5.58 -6.33
CA ALA A 77 13.34 6.87 -6.27
C ALA A 77 13.15 7.48 -7.66
N ILE A 78 14.17 7.42 -8.52
CA ILE A 78 14.10 7.92 -9.91
C ILE A 78 13.06 7.13 -10.71
N TRP A 79 13.12 5.79 -10.63
CA TRP A 79 12.16 4.93 -11.32
C TRP A 79 10.73 5.15 -10.81
N ALA A 80 10.53 5.30 -9.50
CA ALA A 80 9.21 5.50 -8.94
C ALA A 80 8.54 6.78 -9.45
N VAL A 81 9.29 7.87 -9.58
CA VAL A 81 8.79 9.13 -10.14
C VAL A 81 8.49 8.99 -11.63
N TRP A 82 9.31 8.25 -12.38
CA TRP A 82 9.05 7.98 -13.79
C TRP A 82 7.79 7.13 -14.00
N ASP A 83 7.62 6.07 -13.21
CA ASP A 83 6.54 5.10 -13.34
C ASP A 83 5.18 5.66 -12.87
N ALA A 84 5.18 6.46 -11.80
CA ALA A 84 3.95 6.86 -11.12
C ALA A 84 3.77 8.38 -10.94
N GLY A 85 4.71 9.20 -11.40
CA GLY A 85 4.67 10.65 -11.22
C GLY A 85 4.89 11.08 -9.77
N LEU A 86 4.33 12.23 -9.41
CA LEU A 86 4.39 12.80 -8.05
C LEU A 86 3.12 12.54 -7.23
N GLU A 87 2.46 11.41 -7.50
CA GLU A 87 1.28 10.98 -6.76
C GLU A 87 1.69 10.30 -5.45
N TYR A 88 1.09 10.74 -4.34
CA TYR A 88 1.52 10.33 -3.00
C TYR A 88 1.44 8.81 -2.78
N TRP A 89 0.26 8.20 -2.95
CA TRP A 89 0.06 6.76 -2.70
C TRP A 89 0.91 5.86 -3.61
N PRO A 90 0.96 6.11 -4.94
CA PRO A 90 1.84 5.37 -5.81
C PRO A 90 3.33 5.47 -5.42
N LEU A 91 3.82 6.65 -5.04
CA LEU A 91 5.21 6.83 -4.58
C LEU A 91 5.49 6.09 -3.28
N VAL A 92 4.59 6.15 -2.30
CA VAL A 92 4.71 5.44 -1.02
C VAL A 92 4.89 3.94 -1.26
N SER A 93 4.05 3.34 -2.10
CA SER A 93 4.11 1.90 -2.41
C SER A 93 5.41 1.46 -3.09
N ARG A 94 6.10 2.36 -3.79
CA ARG A 94 7.31 2.06 -4.57
C ARG A 94 8.61 2.34 -3.84
N VAL A 95 8.61 3.24 -2.83
CA VAL A 95 9.84 3.74 -2.21
C VAL A 95 9.92 3.46 -0.72
N LEU A 96 8.81 3.50 0.03
CA LEU A 96 8.85 3.56 1.50
C LEU A 96 9.60 2.38 2.13
N THR A 97 9.25 1.15 1.76
CA THR A 97 9.91 -0.06 2.30
C THR A 97 11.41 -0.06 2.06
N PHE A 98 11.84 0.33 0.85
CA PHE A 98 13.26 0.39 0.49
C PHE A 98 13.99 1.52 1.22
N ALA A 99 13.31 2.65 1.45
CA ALA A 99 13.85 3.77 2.23
C ALA A 99 14.03 3.39 3.71
N VAL A 100 13.09 2.65 4.30
CA VAL A 100 13.19 2.15 5.69
C VAL A 100 14.38 1.19 5.85
N ILE A 101 14.55 0.23 4.93
CA ILE A 101 15.71 -0.66 4.94
C ILE A 101 16.99 0.16 4.70
N GLY A 102 16.96 1.14 3.80
CA GLY A 102 18.07 2.05 3.52
C GLY A 102 18.49 2.89 4.72
N LEU A 103 17.54 3.34 5.53
CA LEU A 103 17.77 4.03 6.80
C LEU A 103 18.55 3.12 7.76
N VAL A 104 18.12 1.87 7.92
CA VAL A 104 18.82 0.89 8.77
C VAL A 104 20.24 0.64 8.24
N VAL A 105 20.40 0.46 6.93
CA VAL A 105 21.70 0.28 6.27
C VAL A 105 22.62 1.50 6.48
N ALA A 106 22.08 2.72 6.41
CA ALA A 106 22.84 3.95 6.68
C ALA A 106 23.28 4.04 8.15
N LEU A 107 22.43 3.66 9.09
CA LEU A 107 22.74 3.64 10.53
C LEU A 107 23.84 2.62 10.88
N ILE A 108 23.84 1.45 10.24
CA ILE A 108 24.86 0.42 10.49
C ILE A 108 26.16 0.66 9.70
N TYR A 109 26.17 1.53 8.68
CA TYR A 109 27.32 1.74 7.81
C TYR A 109 28.63 2.05 8.57
N PRO A 110 28.67 2.93 9.59
CA PRO A 110 29.91 3.17 10.36
C PRO A 110 30.44 1.91 11.06
N THR A 111 29.55 1.06 11.57
CA THR A 111 29.94 -0.21 12.21
C THR A 111 30.47 -1.22 11.19
N LEU A 112 29.87 -1.25 9.99
CA LEU A 112 30.30 -2.08 8.88
C LEU A 112 31.69 -1.68 8.37
N VAL A 113 31.96 -0.36 8.26
CA VAL A 113 33.28 0.17 7.87
C VAL A 113 34.34 -0.17 8.92
N ARG A 114 34.04 0.00 10.22
CA ARG A 114 34.94 -0.38 11.32
C ARG A 114 35.22 -1.89 11.33
N ALA A 115 34.21 -2.72 11.07
CA ALA A 115 34.36 -4.17 10.97
C ALA A 115 35.24 -4.61 9.78
N SER A 116 35.38 -3.75 8.75
CA SER A 116 36.30 -3.96 7.62
C SER A 116 37.72 -3.41 7.84
N GLY A 117 38.03 -2.87 9.03
CA GLY A 117 39.37 -2.35 9.36
C GLY A 117 39.60 -0.89 8.98
N ALA A 118 38.59 -0.17 8.49
CA ALA A 118 38.69 1.23 8.10
C ALA A 118 38.02 2.16 9.14
N THR A 119 38.43 3.43 9.17
CA THR A 119 37.81 4.46 10.01
C THR A 119 36.53 4.99 9.35
N GLY A 120 35.38 4.73 9.97
CA GLY A 120 34.09 5.21 9.50
C GLY A 120 33.88 6.70 9.76
N GLY A 121 33.64 7.48 8.72
CA GLY A 121 33.23 8.88 8.82
C GLY A 121 31.80 9.05 9.35
N ARG A 122 31.49 10.22 9.93
CA ARG A 122 30.17 10.54 10.50
C ARG A 122 29.08 10.85 9.46
N GLY A 123 29.43 11.02 8.18
CA GLY A 123 28.48 11.40 7.12
C GLY A 123 27.31 10.44 6.94
N ALA A 124 27.47 9.16 7.26
CA ALA A 124 26.39 8.18 7.19
C ALA A 124 25.24 8.48 8.18
N TYR A 125 25.53 9.09 9.34
CA TYR A 125 24.48 9.53 10.26
C TYR A 125 23.70 10.73 9.72
N GLY A 126 24.35 11.61 8.94
CA GLY A 126 23.66 12.69 8.23
C GLY A 126 22.68 12.14 7.19
N LEU A 127 23.13 11.17 6.38
CA LEU A 127 22.26 10.47 5.43
C LEU A 127 21.10 9.73 6.12
N ALA A 128 21.39 9.03 7.23
CA ALA A 128 20.36 8.39 8.03
C ALA A 128 19.35 9.40 8.60
N GLY A 129 19.81 10.57 9.05
CA GLY A 129 18.93 11.66 9.48
C GLY A 129 17.99 12.12 8.37
N ILE A 130 18.52 12.34 7.16
CA ILE A 130 17.71 12.75 5.99
C ILE A 130 16.66 11.68 5.64
N LEU A 131 17.07 10.41 5.56
CA LEU A 131 16.16 9.30 5.29
C LEU A 131 15.10 9.16 6.39
N GLY A 132 15.49 9.31 7.66
CA GLY A 132 14.59 9.25 8.80
C GLY A 132 13.53 10.35 8.77
N VAL A 133 13.94 11.59 8.50
CA VAL A 133 13.01 12.72 8.32
C VAL A 133 12.07 12.45 7.16
N GLY A 134 12.59 11.96 6.02
CA GLY A 134 11.77 11.60 4.87
C GLY A 134 10.71 10.55 5.20
N VAL A 135 11.11 9.44 5.85
CA VAL A 135 10.19 8.37 6.27
C VAL A 135 9.12 8.90 7.23
N VAL A 136 9.52 9.68 8.25
CA VAL A 136 8.57 10.25 9.22
C VAL A 136 7.61 11.22 8.55
N ALA A 137 8.10 12.10 7.67
CA ALA A 137 7.26 13.03 6.92
C ALA A 137 6.27 12.29 6.01
N THR A 138 6.72 11.25 5.29
CA THR A 138 5.85 10.40 4.47
C THR A 138 4.78 9.74 5.32
N MET A 139 5.12 9.16 6.48
CA MET A 139 4.16 8.52 7.36
C MET A 139 3.16 9.51 7.98
N ALA A 140 3.63 10.69 8.40
CA ALA A 140 2.75 11.73 8.96
C ALA A 140 1.76 12.25 7.91
N TYR A 141 2.22 12.44 6.67
CA TYR A 141 1.38 12.92 5.58
C TYR A 141 0.27 11.93 5.17
N MET A 142 0.41 10.64 5.51
CA MET A 142 -0.62 9.62 5.28
C MET A 142 -1.96 9.96 5.96
N PHE A 143 -1.90 10.70 7.07
CA PHE A 143 -3.06 11.10 7.87
C PHE A 143 -3.63 12.46 7.46
N VAL A 144 -3.05 13.11 6.46
CA VAL A 144 -3.58 14.35 5.88
C VAL A 144 -4.55 13.94 4.76
N PRO A 145 -5.83 14.37 4.81
CA PRO A 145 -6.76 14.13 3.71
C PRO A 145 -6.25 14.77 2.43
N THR A 146 -5.73 13.94 1.53
CA THR A 146 -5.25 14.33 0.21
C THR A 146 -6.14 13.67 -0.84
N HIS A 147 -6.30 14.30 -2.00
CA HIS A 147 -7.10 13.75 -3.10
C HIS A 147 -8.60 13.54 -2.80
N VAL A 148 -9.24 14.46 -2.07
CA VAL A 148 -10.72 14.52 -2.10
C VAL A 148 -11.11 14.88 -3.53
N VAL A 149 -11.48 13.87 -4.32
CA VAL A 149 -12.01 14.06 -5.68
C VAL A 149 -13.33 14.81 -5.53
N LYS A 150 -13.24 16.13 -5.65
CA LYS A 150 -14.41 17.01 -5.71
C LYS A 150 -14.65 17.33 -7.16
N ASN A 151 -15.85 17.05 -7.63
CA ASN A 151 -16.27 17.52 -8.94
C ASN A 151 -16.27 19.05 -8.90
N THR A 152 -15.42 19.69 -9.71
CA THR A 152 -15.35 21.16 -9.81
C THR A 152 -16.46 21.72 -10.68
N THR A 153 -17.14 20.85 -11.43
CA THR A 153 -18.30 21.16 -12.24
C THR A 153 -19.49 20.31 -11.78
N VAL A 154 -20.67 20.92 -11.79
CA VAL A 154 -21.91 20.16 -11.65
C VAL A 154 -22.23 19.61 -13.05
N PRO A 155 -22.16 18.29 -13.29
CA PRO A 155 -22.52 17.74 -14.59
C PRO A 155 -23.99 18.05 -14.89
N ALA A 156 -24.28 18.27 -16.17
CA ALA A 156 -25.66 18.41 -16.62
C ALA A 156 -26.43 17.12 -16.29
N ILE A 157 -27.68 17.26 -15.86
CA ILE A 157 -28.55 16.11 -15.61
C ILE A 157 -28.81 15.43 -16.94
N THR A 158 -28.40 14.17 -17.09
CA THR A 158 -28.76 13.33 -18.22
C THR A 158 -30.12 12.69 -17.91
N PRO A 159 -31.20 13.02 -18.65
CA PRO A 159 -32.48 12.35 -18.45
C PRO A 159 -32.36 10.87 -18.76
N VAL A 160 -33.10 10.06 -18.01
CA VAL A 160 -33.20 8.62 -18.30
C VAL A 160 -34.02 8.46 -19.58
N THR A 161 -33.53 7.67 -20.53
CA THR A 161 -34.30 7.41 -21.77
C THR A 161 -35.44 6.45 -21.44
N PRO A 162 -36.69 6.77 -21.80
CA PRO A 162 -37.82 5.90 -21.50
C PRO A 162 -37.63 4.48 -22.04
N GLY A 163 -37.90 3.47 -21.22
CA GLY A 163 -37.72 2.06 -21.55
C GLY A 163 -36.29 1.51 -21.37
N THR A 164 -35.35 2.37 -20.97
CA THR A 164 -33.96 1.98 -20.65
C THR A 164 -33.63 2.13 -19.17
N GLU A 165 -34.66 2.36 -18.35
CA GLU A 165 -34.52 2.46 -16.90
C GLU A 165 -33.86 1.20 -16.37
N GLN A 166 -32.91 1.40 -15.47
CA GLN A 166 -32.28 0.29 -14.81
C GLN A 166 -33.26 -0.39 -13.86
N LYS A 167 -33.36 -1.72 -13.94
CA LYS A 167 -34.29 -2.52 -13.11
C LYS A 167 -33.61 -3.26 -11.97
N ASP A 168 -32.34 -3.60 -12.14
CA ASP A 168 -31.57 -4.41 -11.20
C ASP A 168 -30.27 -3.70 -10.80
N TRP A 169 -29.79 -3.99 -9.59
CA TRP A 169 -28.43 -3.76 -9.12
C TRP A 169 -27.73 -5.13 -8.97
N ALA A 170 -27.29 -5.70 -10.10
CA ALA A 170 -26.79 -7.08 -10.15
C ALA A 170 -25.30 -7.22 -9.80
N HIS A 171 -24.55 -6.12 -9.72
CA HIS A 171 -23.11 -6.12 -9.43
C HIS A 171 -22.80 -5.19 -8.25
N TRP A 172 -21.72 -5.45 -7.51
CA TRP A 172 -21.32 -4.61 -6.37
C TRP A 172 -21.21 -3.11 -6.70
N GLY A 173 -20.68 -2.78 -7.89
CA GLY A 173 -20.60 -1.41 -8.40
C GLY A 173 -21.69 -1.07 -9.41
N ASN A 174 -22.86 -1.71 -9.30
CA ASN A 174 -24.02 -1.67 -10.20
C ASN A 174 -23.82 -2.32 -11.57
N THR A 175 -22.77 -1.93 -12.29
CA THR A 175 -22.38 -2.50 -13.58
C THR A 175 -21.08 -3.27 -13.47
N THR A 176 -20.72 -4.06 -14.49
CA THR A 176 -19.41 -4.71 -14.57
C THR A 176 -18.24 -3.71 -14.64
N ALA A 177 -18.51 -2.46 -15.03
CA ALA A 177 -17.55 -1.36 -15.00
C ALA A 177 -17.44 -0.69 -13.61
N GLY A 178 -18.33 -1.00 -12.67
CA GLY A 178 -18.25 -0.52 -11.29
C GLY A 178 -18.58 0.96 -11.09
N ASN A 179 -19.35 1.57 -12.00
CA ASN A 179 -19.60 3.02 -12.01
C ASN A 179 -20.55 3.54 -10.90
N ARG A 180 -21.29 2.65 -10.23
CA ARG A 180 -22.27 2.99 -9.18
C ARG A 180 -23.31 4.04 -9.61
N PHE A 181 -23.64 4.09 -10.89
CA PHE A 181 -24.62 5.01 -11.46
C PHE A 181 -25.92 4.27 -11.80
N ALA A 182 -27.03 4.65 -11.18
CA ALA A 182 -28.37 4.11 -11.49
C ALA A 182 -29.11 5.08 -12.43
N ALA A 183 -29.51 4.60 -13.61
CA ALA A 183 -30.31 5.37 -14.56
C ALA A 183 -31.79 5.38 -14.13
N LEU A 184 -32.08 6.08 -13.03
CA LEU A 184 -33.41 6.28 -12.45
C LEU A 184 -33.56 7.75 -12.03
N ASP A 185 -34.71 8.36 -12.29
CA ASP A 185 -34.96 9.78 -12.02
C ASP A 185 -36.26 10.08 -11.24
N GLN A 186 -36.97 9.03 -10.81
CA GLN A 186 -38.16 9.14 -9.97
C GLN A 186 -37.88 9.95 -8.69
N ILE A 187 -36.72 9.75 -8.08
CA ILE A 187 -36.20 10.55 -6.95
C ILE A 187 -35.11 11.47 -7.49
N ASN A 188 -35.28 12.78 -7.31
CA ASN A 188 -34.39 13.80 -7.84
C ASN A 188 -34.34 15.05 -6.94
N LYS A 189 -33.53 16.04 -7.33
CA LYS A 189 -33.29 17.25 -6.52
C LYS A 189 -34.55 18.06 -6.19
N GLY A 190 -35.63 17.91 -6.96
CA GLY A 190 -36.88 18.63 -6.75
C GLY A 190 -37.89 17.92 -5.84
N ASN A 191 -37.66 16.66 -5.48
CA ASN A 191 -38.56 15.90 -4.61
C ASN A 191 -37.88 15.06 -3.52
N ILE A 192 -36.54 15.10 -3.43
CA ILE A 192 -35.77 14.36 -2.42
C ILE A 192 -36.17 14.72 -0.98
N ASP A 193 -36.68 15.93 -0.76
CA ASP A 193 -37.22 16.42 0.50
C ASP A 193 -38.46 15.64 0.98
N LYS A 194 -39.08 14.86 0.09
CA LYS A 194 -40.27 14.03 0.38
C LYS A 194 -39.94 12.57 0.68
N LEU A 195 -38.66 12.18 0.61
CA LEU A 195 -38.24 10.79 0.80
C LEU A 195 -38.53 10.32 2.24
N GLN A 196 -39.12 9.13 2.40
CA GLN A 196 -39.43 8.53 3.68
C GLN A 196 -38.98 7.07 3.71
N VAL A 197 -38.76 6.51 4.90
CA VAL A 197 -38.44 5.09 5.07
C VAL A 197 -39.65 4.26 4.65
N ALA A 198 -39.47 3.40 3.63
CA ALA A 198 -40.51 2.48 3.17
C ALA A 198 -40.63 1.24 4.06
N TRP A 199 -39.50 0.66 4.46
CA TRP A 199 -39.44 -0.50 5.34
C TRP A 199 -38.11 -0.60 6.08
N THR A 200 -38.01 -1.49 7.07
CA THR A 200 -36.76 -1.78 7.79
C THR A 200 -36.67 -3.26 8.09
N PHE A 201 -35.53 -3.88 7.74
CA PHE A 201 -35.19 -5.25 8.12
C PHE A 201 -34.10 -5.23 9.20
N ARG A 202 -34.32 -5.94 10.32
CA ARG A 202 -33.30 -6.11 11.35
C ARG A 202 -32.73 -7.53 11.26
N THR A 203 -31.47 -7.62 10.87
CA THR A 203 -30.73 -8.89 10.71
C THR A 203 -30.55 -9.66 12.02
N GLY A 204 -30.62 -8.95 13.16
CA GLY A 204 -30.27 -9.48 14.48
C GLY A 204 -28.77 -9.71 14.70
N ASP A 205 -27.95 -9.42 13.69
CA ASP A 205 -26.51 -9.65 13.70
C ASP A 205 -25.76 -8.36 14.00
N ILE A 206 -25.69 -8.01 15.29
CA ILE A 206 -25.16 -6.73 15.75
C ILE A 206 -23.61 -6.81 15.75
N PRO A 207 -22.91 -6.05 14.88
CA PRO A 207 -21.45 -6.06 14.85
C PRO A 207 -20.87 -5.51 16.16
N GLN A 208 -19.90 -6.23 16.72
CA GLN A 208 -19.08 -5.74 17.83
C GLN A 208 -17.78 -5.16 17.26
N SER A 209 -17.58 -3.85 17.38
CA SER A 209 -16.37 -3.16 16.90
C SER A 209 -15.85 -2.14 17.91
N THR A 210 -14.55 -2.21 18.19
CA THR A 210 -13.81 -1.22 19.00
C THR A 210 -12.90 -0.33 18.14
N GLY A 211 -13.21 -0.19 16.84
CA GLY A 211 -12.42 0.56 15.86
C GLY A 211 -11.52 -0.27 14.95
N ALA A 212 -11.50 -1.60 15.12
CA ALA A 212 -10.81 -2.58 14.25
C ALA A 212 -11.50 -3.96 14.33
N GLY A 213 -12.81 -4.01 14.10
CA GLY A 213 -13.66 -5.18 14.35
C GLY A 213 -14.65 -5.48 13.23
N ALA A 214 -15.77 -6.11 13.57
CA ALA A 214 -16.83 -6.43 12.61
C ALA A 214 -17.44 -5.12 12.06
N GLU A 215 -17.41 -4.92 10.75
CA GLU A 215 -17.95 -3.74 10.08
C GLU A 215 -18.97 -4.14 9.03
N ASP A 216 -20.06 -3.38 8.93
CA ASP A 216 -21.01 -3.53 7.84
C ASP A 216 -20.53 -2.69 6.65
N GLN A 217 -19.92 -3.37 5.68
CA GLN A 217 -19.41 -2.78 4.44
C GLN A 217 -20.22 -3.25 3.22
N ASN A 218 -21.43 -3.77 3.45
CA ASN A 218 -22.21 -4.40 2.40
C ASN A 218 -22.77 -3.35 1.41
N THR A 219 -22.79 -3.70 0.13
CA THR A 219 -23.63 -3.06 -0.89
C THR A 219 -24.64 -4.11 -1.34
N PRO A 220 -25.92 -4.03 -0.89
CA PRO A 220 -26.93 -5.00 -1.28
C PRO A 220 -27.07 -5.11 -2.80
N LEU A 221 -27.42 -6.30 -3.27
CA LEU A 221 -27.81 -6.52 -4.66
C LEU A 221 -29.33 -6.61 -4.72
N GLN A 222 -29.94 -6.04 -5.75
CA GLN A 222 -31.36 -6.23 -6.03
C GLN A 222 -31.49 -6.79 -7.45
N ILE A 223 -32.13 -7.95 -7.57
CA ILE A 223 -32.32 -8.65 -8.85
C ILE A 223 -33.76 -9.13 -8.89
N GLY A 224 -34.56 -8.59 -9.81
CA GLY A 224 -36.01 -8.76 -9.79
C GLY A 224 -36.59 -8.27 -8.45
N ASP A 225 -37.51 -9.02 -7.87
CA ASP A 225 -38.19 -8.62 -6.62
C ASP A 225 -37.45 -9.07 -5.35
N THR A 226 -36.13 -9.29 -5.43
CA THR A 226 -35.35 -9.79 -4.28
C THR A 226 -34.11 -8.94 -4.00
N VAL A 227 -33.97 -8.51 -2.74
CA VAL A 227 -32.79 -7.84 -2.20
C VAL A 227 -31.92 -8.83 -1.44
N TYR A 228 -30.68 -9.00 -1.90
CA TYR A 228 -29.66 -9.82 -1.26
C TYR A 228 -28.73 -8.94 -0.44
N THR A 229 -28.56 -9.29 0.84
CA THR A 229 -27.70 -8.55 1.76
C THR A 229 -26.87 -9.50 2.62
N CYS A 230 -25.67 -9.07 3.04
CA CYS A 230 -24.85 -9.80 3.99
C CYS A 230 -24.54 -8.95 5.23
N THR A 231 -24.23 -9.62 6.34
CA THR A 231 -23.86 -8.99 7.60
C THR A 231 -22.35 -8.99 7.81
N ALA A 232 -21.88 -8.25 8.82
CA ALA A 232 -20.47 -8.18 9.19
C ALA A 232 -19.82 -9.55 9.53
N TYR A 233 -20.62 -10.55 9.93
CA TYR A 233 -20.16 -11.92 10.19
C TYR A 233 -20.46 -12.90 9.04
N GLY A 234 -20.82 -12.40 7.86
CA GLY A 234 -21.00 -13.22 6.66
C GLY A 234 -22.32 -13.99 6.57
N LYS A 235 -23.35 -13.62 7.35
CA LYS A 235 -24.70 -14.17 7.17
C LYS A 235 -25.34 -13.52 5.95
N VAL A 236 -25.99 -14.32 5.11
CA VAL A 236 -26.65 -13.85 3.88
C VAL A 236 -28.16 -13.94 4.02
N PHE A 237 -28.86 -12.91 3.58
CA PHE A 237 -30.32 -12.83 3.54
C PHE A 237 -30.79 -12.52 2.12
N ALA A 238 -31.95 -13.08 1.76
CA ALA A 238 -32.72 -12.71 0.58
C ALA A 238 -34.08 -12.18 1.08
N LEU A 239 -34.40 -10.94 0.72
CA LEU A 239 -35.57 -10.21 1.18
C LEU A 239 -36.47 -9.93 -0.03
N ASP A 240 -37.77 -10.10 0.13
CA ASP A 240 -38.77 -9.62 -0.84
C ASP A 240 -38.75 -8.07 -0.86
N ALA A 241 -38.70 -7.47 -2.04
CA ALA A 241 -38.40 -6.04 -2.24
C ALA A 241 -39.60 -5.09 -2.06
#